data_AF-A0A3D4ADZ2-F1
#
_entry.id   AF-A0A3D4ADZ2-F1
#
_cell.length_a   1.000
_cell.length_b   1.000
_cell.length_c   1.000
_cell.angle_alpha   90.00
_cell.angle_beta   90.00
_cell.angle_gamma   90.00
#
_symmetry.space_group_name_H-M   'P 1'
#
loop_
_entity.id
_entity.type
_entity.pdbx_description
1 polymer ?
#
loop_
_entity_poly.entity_id
_entity_poly.type
_entity_poly.pdbx_seq_one_letter_code
_entity_poly.pdbx_strand_id
1 'polypeptide(L)' 'MENNTKQCARCNHDFECKPMDIENCMCSSFQLNENELQFLQLTYNDCLCSDCLQAIKQQNEH' A
#
# COMPACT_ATOMS: atom_id res chain seq x y z
N MET A 1 4.73 12.94 19.25
CA MET A 1 3.60 12.34 18.51
C MET A 1 4.09 12.14 17.09
N GLU A 2 4.42 10.91 16.69
CA GLU A 2 4.70 10.62 15.28
C GLU A 2 3.37 10.53 14.54
N ASN A 3 3.06 11.55 13.74
CA ASN A 3 1.96 11.53 12.80
C ASN A 3 2.40 10.72 11.59
N ASN A 4 2.18 9.41 11.64
CA ASN A 4 2.44 8.47 10.55
C ASN A 4 1.29 8.44 9.53
N THR A 5 0.45 9.47 9.50
CA THR A 5 -0.69 9.54 8.58
C THR A 5 -0.22 9.99 7.20
N LYS A 6 -0.51 9.19 6.19
CA LYS A 6 -0.23 9.43 4.77
C LYS A 6 -1.54 9.39 3.99
N GLN A 7 -1.58 10.09 2.85
CA GLN A 7 -2.70 9.97 1.92
C GLN A 7 -2.41 8.90 0.87
N CYS A 8 -3.39 8.03 0.64
CA CYS A 8 -3.31 7.00 -0.38
C CYS A 8 -3.21 7.62 -1.78
N ALA A 9 -2.21 7.21 -2.56
CA ALA A 9 -2.02 7.70 -3.93
C ALA A 9 -3.18 7.38 -4.90
N ARG A 10 -4.03 6.40 -4.56
CA ARG A 10 -5.16 5.95 -5.40
C ARG A 10 -6.49 6.56 -5.00
N CYS A 11 -6.82 6.59 -3.71
CA CYS A 11 -8.14 7.02 -3.23
C CYS A 11 -8.10 8.29 -2.37
N ASN A 12 -6.92 8.86 -2.13
CA ASN A 12 -6.69 10.04 -1.28
C ASN A 12 -7.19 9.89 0.17
N HIS A 13 -7.46 8.67 0.62
CA HIS A 13 -7.83 8.41 2.01
C HIS A 13 -6.61 8.53 2.93
N ASP A 14 -6.79 9.17 4.07
CA ASP A 14 -5.79 9.26 5.12
C ASP A 14 -5.67 7.92 5.85
N PHE A 15 -4.48 7.34 5.86
CA PHE A 15 -4.20 6.07 6.53
C PHE A 15 -2.87 6.10 7.27
N GLU A 16 -2.68 5.19 8.22
CA GLU A 16 -1.41 5.06 8.93
C GLU A 16 -0.40 4.30 8.07
N CYS A 17 0.69 4.96 7.71
CA CYS A 17 1.83 4.39 7.01
C CYS A 17 3.09 4.51 7.88
N LYS A 18 3.65 3.37 8.26
CA LYS A 18 4.89 3.28 9.05
C LYS A 18 6.03 2.76 8.17
N PRO A 19 6.62 3.57 7.29
CA PRO A 19 7.71 3.10 6.44
C PRO A 19 8.97 2.72 7.23
N MET A 20 9.16 3.32 8.41
CA MET A 20 10.26 2.99 9.34
C MET A 20 10.00 1.71 10.13
N ASP A 21 8.76 1.25 10.18
CA ASP A 21 8.35 0.02 10.84
C ASP A 21 7.48 -0.78 9.87
N ILE A 22 8.13 -1.27 8.82
CA ILE A 22 7.45 -1.96 7.71
C ILE A 22 6.70 -3.20 8.22
N GLU A 23 7.23 -3.89 9.23
CA GLU A 23 6.58 -5.06 9.85
C GLU A 23 5.21 -4.70 10.46
N ASN A 24 5.08 -3.48 11.01
CA ASN A 24 3.81 -2.96 11.51
C ASN A 24 3.05 -2.08 10.50
N CYS A 25 3.53 -1.94 9.26
CA CYS A 25 2.78 -1.28 8.19
C CYS A 25 1.61 -2.15 7.77
N MET A 26 0.42 -1.55 7.58
CA MET A 26 -0.71 -2.27 7.01
C MET A 26 -0.38 -2.91 5.67
N CYS A 27 0.52 -2.28 4.90
CA CYS A 27 1.03 -2.81 3.65
C CYS A 27 1.77 -4.16 3.78
N SER A 28 2.45 -4.42 4.90
CA SER A 28 3.19 -5.67 5.11
C SER A 28 2.30 -6.84 5.54
N SER A 29 1.07 -6.56 5.98
CA SER A 29 0.06 -7.62 6.18
C SER A 29 -0.43 -8.22 4.85
N PHE A 30 -0.24 -7.51 3.73
CA PHE A 30 -0.54 -8.02 2.40
C PHE A 30 0.68 -8.70 1.81
N GLN A 31 0.57 -10.01 1.53
CA GLN A 31 1.57 -10.71 0.73
C GLN A 31 1.37 -10.35 -0.74
N LEU A 32 2.14 -9.35 -1.19
CA LEU A 32 2.28 -8.99 -2.59
C LEU A 32 3.45 -9.78 -3.19
N ASN A 33 3.20 -10.44 -4.31
CA ASN A 33 4.22 -11.06 -5.15
C ASN A 33 5.02 -10.01 -5.93
N GLU A 34 6.17 -10.41 -6.47
CA GLU A 34 7.10 -9.50 -7.17
C GLU A 34 6.44 -8.73 -8.32
N ASN A 35 5.56 -9.38 -9.09
CA ASN A 35 4.81 -8.73 -10.18
C ASN A 35 3.91 -7.60 -9.66
N GLU A 36 3.20 -7.83 -8.55
CA GLU A 36 2.35 -6.81 -7.92
C GLU A 36 3.17 -5.65 -7.40
N LEU A 37 4.27 -5.95 -6.71
CA LEU A 37 5.19 -4.91 -6.21
C LEU A 37 5.78 -4.09 -7.35
N GLN A 38 6.14 -4.72 -8.46
CA GLN A 38 6.65 -4.02 -9.64
C GLN A 38 5.56 -3.14 -10.28
N PHE A 39 4.35 -3.68 -10.45
CA PHE A 39 3.20 -2.95 -10.96
C PHE A 39 2.90 -1.72 -10.09
N LEU A 40 2.92 -1.89 -8.77
CA LEU A 40 2.70 -0.81 -7.81
C LEU A 40 3.78 0.27 -7.93
N GLN A 41 5.06 -0.09 -7.99
CA GLN A 41 6.17 0.86 -8.15
C GLN A 41 6.14 1.62 -9.47
N LEU A 42 5.65 0.99 -10.55
CA LEU A 42 5.52 1.64 -11.86
C LEU A 42 4.28 2.53 -11.96
N THR A 43 3.21 2.19 -11.24
CA THR A 43 1.91 2.86 -11.34
C THR A 43 1.73 3.96 -10.28
N TYR A 44 2.25 3.76 -9.07
CA TYR A 44 2.05 4.63 -7.91
C TYR A 44 3.39 5.04 -7.31
N ASN A 45 3.56 6.35 -7.09
CA ASN A 45 4.79 6.93 -6.53
C ASN A 45 4.71 7.18 -5.01
N ASP A 46 3.58 6.86 -4.37
CA ASP A 46 3.39 6.98 -2.92
C ASP A 46 2.62 5.76 -2.41
N CYS A 47 2.45 5.65 -1.09
CA CYS A 47 1.89 4.47 -0.46
C CYS A 47 0.37 4.35 -0.72
N LEU A 48 -0.10 3.10 -0.74
CA LEU A 48 -1.52 2.77 -0.88
C LEU A 48 -2.08 2.24 0.44
N CYS A 49 -3.35 2.57 0.71
CA CYS A 49 -4.07 2.01 1.84
C CYS A 49 -4.45 0.54 1.58
N SER A 50 -4.79 -0.17 2.65
CA SER A 50 -5.20 -1.57 2.66
C SER A 50 -6.29 -1.91 1.66
N ASP A 51 -7.35 -1.10 1.57
CA ASP A 51 -8.44 -1.28 0.58
C ASP A 51 -7.92 -1.22 -0.85
N CYS A 52 -7.04 -0.26 -1.14
CA CYS A 52 -6.48 -0.11 -2.48
C CYS A 52 -5.54 -1.27 -2.83
N LEU A 53 -4.74 -1.72 -1.88
CA LEU A 53 -3.86 -2.90 -2.06
C LEU A 53 -4.68 -4.16 -2.29
N GLN A 54 -5.73 -4.38 -1.49
CA GLN A 54 -6.62 -5.53 -1.66
C GLN A 54 -7.31 -5.51 -3.02
N ALA A 55 -7.81 -4.36 -3.45
CA ALA A 55 -8.45 -4.22 -4.76
C ALA A 55 -7.48 -4.53 -5.92
N ILE A 56 -6.21 -4.12 -5.82
CA ILE A 56 -5.20 -4.42 -6.86
C ILE A 56 -4.91 -5.91 -6.88
N LYS A 57 -4.70 -6.51 -5.70
CA LYS A 57 -4.48 -7.95 -5.57
C LYS A 57 -5.61 -8.75 -6.21
N GLN A 58 -6.87 -8.37 -5.93
CA GLN A 58 -8.04 -9.01 -6.55
C GLN A 58 -8.14 -8.80 -8.06
N GLN A 59 -7.64 -7.67 -8.58
CA GLN A 59 -7.65 -7.37 -10.00
C GLN A 59 -6.58 -8.14 -10.79
N ASN A 60 -5.42 -8.42 -10.18
CA ASN A 60 -4.30 -9.11 -10.82
C ASN A 60 -4.27 -10.63 -10.58
N GLU A 61 -5.19 -11.18 -9.76
CA GLU A 61 -5.37 -12.62 -9.58
C GLU A 61 -6.22 -13.30 -10.68
N HIS A 62 -6.49 -12.61 -11.80
CA HIS A 62 -7.33 -13.10 -12.91
C HIS A 62 -6.54 -13.36 -14.20
#